data_AF-A0A6H2BTZ1-F1
#
_entry.id   AF-A0A6H2BTZ1-F1
#
_cell.length_a   1.000
_cell.length_b   1.000
_cell.length_c   1.000
_cell.angle_alpha   90.00
_cell.angle_beta   90.00
_cell.angle_gamma   90.00
#
_symmetry.space_group_name_H-M   'P 1'
#
loop_
_entity.id
_entity.type
_entity.pdbx_description
1 polymer ?
#
loop_
_entity_poly.entity_id
_entity_poly.type
_entity_poly.pdbx_seq_one_letter_code
_entity_poly.pdbx_strand_id
1 'polypeptide(L)' 'MTQKIIESDKLISNLLQTIEPKGIADESMRHTVEILLNLIEQLQSEVKELRAENQRLRDHSSILR' A
#
# COMPACT_ATOMS: atom_id res chain seq x y z
N MET A 1 -0.41 -16.24 7.83
CA MET A 1 0.18 -14.90 7.62
C MET A 1 -0.36 -14.23 6.35
N THR A 2 -0.44 -14.96 5.23
CA THR A 2 -0.93 -14.47 3.93
C THR A 2 -2.35 -13.89 3.99
N GLN A 3 -3.26 -14.50 4.74
CA GLN A 3 -4.65 -14.03 4.87
C GLN A 3 -4.77 -12.68 5.58
N LYS A 4 -4.05 -12.51 6.70
CA LYS A 4 -4.00 -11.24 7.46
C LYS A 4 -3.41 -10.10 6.63
N ILE A 5 -2.48 -10.42 5.74
CA ILE A 5 -1.89 -9.46 4.79
C ILE A 5 -2.92 -9.03 3.73
N ILE A 6 -3.63 -9.97 3.13
CA ILE A 6 -4.68 -9.70 2.13
C ILE A 6 -5.81 -8.86 2.73
N GLU A 7 -6.21 -9.15 3.97
CA GLU A 7 -7.20 -8.36 4.71
C GLU A 7 -6.71 -6.94 4.96
N SER A 8 -5.44 -6.77 5.35
CA SER A 8 -4.84 -5.45 5.59
C SER A 8 -4.78 -4.62 4.31
N ASP A 9 -4.32 -5.20 3.19
CA ASP A 9 -4.25 -4.51 1.90
C ASP A 9 -5.64 -4.07 1.42
N LYS A 10 -6.66 -4.92 1.62
CA LYS A 10 -8.05 -4.61 1.28
C LYS A 10 -8.62 -3.48 2.14
N LEU A 11 -8.34 -3.47 3.44
CA LEU A 11 -8.77 -2.40 4.34
C LEU A 11 -8.15 -1.06 3.95
N ILE A 12 -6.85 -1.03 3.61
CA ILE A 12 -6.16 0.19 3.18
C ILE A 12 -6.75 0.67 1.85
N SER A 13 -6.95 -0.22 0.86
CA SER A 13 -7.56 0.15 -0.43
C SER A 13 -8.96 0.72 -0.26
N ASN A 14 -9.79 0.14 0.61
CA ASN A 14 -11.13 0.64 0.89
C ASN A 14 -11.08 2.01 1.56
N LEU A 15 -10.17 2.21 2.52
CA LEU A 15 -10.01 3.50 3.20
C LEU A 15 -9.63 4.61 2.20
N LEU A 16 -8.66 4.37 1.32
CA LEU A 16 -8.22 5.37 0.34
C LEU A 16 -9.34 5.79 -0.61
N GLN A 17 -10.20 4.87 -1.02
CA GLN A 17 -11.37 5.17 -1.88
C GLN A 17 -12.43 6.05 -1.21
N THR A 18 -12.44 6.14 0.13
CA THR A 18 -13.41 6.96 0.87
C THR A 18 -12.95 8.39 1.13
N ILE A 19 -11.67 8.70 0.89
CA ILE A 19 -11.12 10.03 1.17
C ILE A 19 -11.29 10.90 -0.08
N GLU A 20 -12.01 12.02 0.06
CA GLU A 20 -12.20 13.02 -0.99
C GLU A 20 -11.50 14.34 -0.60
N PRO A 21 -10.24 14.58 -1.03
CA PRO A 21 -9.49 15.78 -0.67
C PRO A 21 -10.17 17.07 -1.14
N LYS A 22 -10.96 17.01 -2.22
CA LYS A 22 -11.68 18.16 -2.78
C LYS A 22 -12.71 18.77 -1.82
N GLY A 23 -13.19 18.00 -0.84
CA GLY A 23 -14.07 18.51 0.22
C GLY A 23 -13.36 19.37 1.26
N ILE A 24 -12.03 19.46 1.22
CA ILE A 24 -11.22 20.22 2.17
C ILE A 24 -11.10 21.68 1.70
N ALA A 25 -11.70 22.58 2.49
CA ALA A 25 -11.70 24.02 2.21
C ALA A 25 -10.31 24.67 2.34
N ASP A 26 -9.53 24.25 3.33
CA ASP A 26 -8.17 24.78 3.55
C ASP A 26 -7.21 24.22 2.49
N GLU A 27 -6.57 25.12 1.72
CA GLU A 27 -5.67 24.74 0.62
C GLU A 27 -4.48 23.92 1.10
N SER A 28 -3.82 24.38 2.17
CA SER A 28 -2.60 23.75 2.68
C SER A 28 -2.90 22.35 3.19
N MET A 29 -4.02 22.18 3.89
CA MET A 29 -4.49 20.90 4.38
C MET A 29 -4.90 19.98 3.23
N ARG A 30 -5.61 20.49 2.21
CA ARG A 30 -5.96 19.70 1.03
C ARG A 30 -4.72 19.19 0.32
N HIS A 31 -3.75 20.08 0.05
CA HIS A 31 -2.50 19.71 -0.59
C HIS A 31 -1.70 18.68 0.23
N THR A 32 -1.66 18.84 1.55
CA THR A 32 -1.02 17.88 2.45
C THR A 32 -1.68 16.51 2.37
N VAL A 33 -3.02 16.47 2.35
CA VAL A 33 -3.77 15.21 2.22
C VAL A 33 -3.52 14.55 0.87
N GLU A 34 -3.49 15.31 -0.23
CA GLU A 34 -3.16 14.78 -1.56
C GLU A 34 -1.76 14.16 -1.60
N ILE A 35 -0.76 14.83 -1.01
CA ILE A 35 0.61 14.29 -0.90
C ILE A 35 0.60 12.96 -0.12
N LEU A 36 -0.11 12.91 1.01
CA LEU A 36 -0.18 11.71 1.84
C LEU A 36 -0.85 10.55 1.11
N LEU A 37 -1.92 10.80 0.35
CA LEU A 37 -2.58 9.77 -0.46
C LEU A 37 -1.63 9.20 -1.51
N ASN A 38 -0.92 10.07 -2.24
CA ASN A 38 0.07 9.65 -3.23
C ASN A 38 1.19 8.80 -2.59
N LEU A 39 1.68 9.22 -1.42
CA LEU A 39 2.71 8.47 -0.69
C LEU A 39 2.22 7.08 -0.27
N ILE A 40 0.97 6.96 0.18
CA ILE A 40 0.41 5.66 0.56
C ILE A 40 0.31 4.74 -0.66
N GLU A 41 -0.12 5.25 -1.83
CA GLU A 41 -0.19 4.46 -3.07
C GLU A 41 1.19 3.96 -3.52
N GLN A 42 2.22 4.81 -3.41
CA GLN A 42 3.61 4.45 -3.67
C GLN A 42 4.08 3.33 -2.73
N LEU A 43 3.86 3.48 -1.44
CA LEU A 43 4.23 2.48 -0.43
C LEU A 43 3.51 1.15 -0.65
N GLN A 44 2.23 1.16 -1.04
CA GLN A 44 1.50 -0.07 -1.37
C GLN A 44 2.11 -0.82 -2.55
N SER A 45 2.59 -0.09 -3.55
CA SER A 45 3.25 -0.66 -4.73
C SER A 45 4.60 -1.28 -4.35
N GLU A 46 5.43 -0.55 -3.61
CA GLU A 46 6.73 -1.03 -3.13
C GLU A 46 6.59 -2.27 -2.25
N VAL A 47 5.61 -2.29 -1.33
CA VAL A 47 5.35 -3.46 -0.47
C VAL A 47 4.94 -4.69 -1.29
N LYS A 48 4.15 -4.52 -2.37
CA LYS A 48 3.79 -5.64 -3.25
C LYS A 48 5.03 -6.21 -3.97
N GLU A 49 5.89 -5.34 -4.50
CA GLU A 49 7.14 -5.75 -5.16
C GLU A 49 8.08 -6.48 -4.20
N LEU A 50 8.30 -5.92 -3.01
CA LEU A 50 9.13 -6.53 -1.97
C LEU A 50 8.61 -7.91 -1.56
N ARG A 51 7.29 -8.07 -1.42
CA ARG A 51 6.68 -9.37 -1.09
C ARG A 51 6.87 -10.38 -2.21
N ALA A 52 6.69 -9.98 -3.46
CA ALA A 52 6.91 -10.83 -4.62
C ALA A 52 8.37 -11.30 -4.70
N GLU A 53 9.32 -10.38 -4.51
CA GLU A 53 10.74 -10.70 -4.52
C GLU A 53 11.13 -11.61 -3.35
N ASN A 54 10.60 -11.35 -2.15
CA ASN A 54 10.85 -12.22 -0.99
C ASN A 54 10.34 -13.65 -1.23
N GLN A 55 9.18 -13.80 -1.87
CA GLN A 55 8.65 -15.12 -2.23
C GLN A 55 9.56 -15.82 -3.25
N ARG A 56 10.00 -15.11 -4.30
CA ARG A 56 10.94 -15.63 -5.30
C ARG A 56 12.24 -16.13 -4.66
N LEU A 57 12.80 -15.36 -3.72
CA LEU A 57 14.02 -15.75 -2.99
C LEU A 57 13.81 -16.96 -2.09
N ARG A 58 12.65 -17.06 -1.43
CA ARG A 58 12.30 -18.25 -0.61
C ARG A 58 12.17 -19.50 -1.47
N ASP A 59 11.50 -19.38 -2.62
CA ASP A 59 11.33 -20.50 -3.55
C ASP A 59 12.69 -20.98 -4.07
N HIS A 60 13.57 -20.04 -4.47
CA HIS A 60 14.93 -20.36 -4.87
C HIS A 60 15.72 -21.05 -3.73
N SER A 61 15.68 -20.50 -2.52
CA SER A 61 16.37 -21.07 -1.37
C SER A 61 15.86 -22.46 -1.01
N SER A 62 14.59 -22.78 -1.28
CA SER A 62 14.02 -24.09 -1.03
C SER A 62 14.43 -25.12 -2.08
N ILE A 63 14.74 -24.71 -3.30
CA ILE A 63 15.22 -25.61 -4.38
C ILE A 63 16.69 -26.00 -4.14
N LEU A 64 17.49 -25.09 -3.59
CA LEU A 64 18.91 -25.31 -3.32
C LEU A 64 19.20 -26.08 -2.02
N ARG A 65 18.18 -26.34 -1.20
CA ARG A 65 18.30 -27.04 0.09
C ARG A 65 17.92 -28.51 -0.05
#